data_AF-A0A3D4ER25-F1
#
_entry.id   AF-A0A3D4ER25-F1
#
_cell.length_a   1.000
_cell.length_b   1.000
_cell.length_c   1.000
_cell.angle_alpha   90.00
_cell.angle_beta   90.00
_cell.angle_gamma   90.00
#
_symmetry.space_group_name_H-M   'P 1'
#
loop_
_entity.id
_entity.type
_entity.pdbx_description
1 polymer ?
#
loop_
_entity_poly.entity_id
_entity_poly.type
_entity_poly.pdbx_seq_one_letter_code
_entity_poly.pdbx_strand_id
1 'polypeptide(L)'
;MDMAQVNSYEEWVELYQKLIYWELELENIEDQSMQEILESQKTEANSQFFKFIERNYKDWFSDEDRPTMSHTLFKDKIVPQIKKDDAPVMLIVIDNLRYDQWKSFEPIISNYYKKESESAYYSILPTATQYARNAIFSGLMPSEMEKQHPDLWLNDTDDGGKNLNEDKFLEAQLKRLGLSNLNWEYHKITNLKSGKKLVENFNSLKKNDLTVLVYNFVDMLSHSKTEMEVIKELASNDKSYRSLTESWFKNSPLLEMIQKSQQLGFKIILTTDHGTINVKNPSKVIGDKNTSLNLRYKTGRSLTYEQKDVLEAKEPKSIHLPTINMSSSFIFAKGDLFFAYPNNYNHYVSYFRNTYQHGGVSLEEVIIPFIVLNPR
;
A
#
# COMPACT_ATOMS: atom_id res chain seq x y z
N MET A 1 14.48 -13.90 17.97
CA MET A 1 13.01 -13.98 18.09
C MET A 1 12.64 -15.24 17.39
N ASP A 2 12.16 -16.22 18.13
CA ASP A 2 11.57 -17.41 17.55
C ASP A 2 10.24 -16.97 16.89
N MET A 3 10.05 -17.26 15.60
CA MET A 3 8.83 -16.83 14.88
C MET A 3 7.56 -17.42 15.52
N ALA A 4 7.69 -18.56 16.21
CA ALA A 4 6.57 -19.18 16.93
C ALA A 4 6.10 -18.37 18.16
N GLN A 5 6.87 -17.37 18.61
CA GLN A 5 6.54 -16.54 19.76
C GLN A 5 5.91 -15.20 19.38
N VAL A 6 5.85 -14.86 18.09
CA VAL A 6 5.27 -13.60 17.59
C VAL A 6 3.75 -13.70 17.60
N ASN A 7 3.11 -12.97 18.51
CA ASN A 7 1.67 -13.06 18.77
C ASN A 7 0.95 -11.71 18.76
N SER A 8 1.65 -10.57 18.71
CA SER A 8 1.04 -9.24 18.60
C SER A 8 1.35 -8.57 17.26
N TYR A 9 0.55 -7.57 16.87
CA TYR A 9 0.78 -6.83 15.64
C TYR A 9 2.06 -5.98 15.68
N GLU A 10 2.50 -5.53 16.86
CA GLU A 10 3.78 -4.86 17.06
C GLU A 10 4.97 -5.80 16.89
N GLU A 11 4.91 -6.99 17.47
CA GLU A 11 5.97 -7.99 17.31
C GLU A 11 6.14 -8.40 15.84
N TRP A 12 5.04 -8.46 15.07
CA TRP A 12 5.10 -8.67 13.62
C TRP A 12 5.79 -7.54 12.88
N VAL A 13 5.57 -6.29 13.29
CA VAL A 13 6.28 -5.12 12.73
C VAL A 13 7.77 -5.22 13.02
N GLU A 14 8.15 -5.54 14.26
CA GLU A 14 9.55 -5.70 14.65
C GLU A 14 10.25 -6.83 13.89
N LEU A 15 9.58 -7.99 13.77
CA LEU A 15 10.10 -9.11 13.00
C LEU A 15 10.29 -8.72 11.53
N TYR A 16 9.30 -8.06 10.91
CA TYR A 16 9.38 -7.66 9.52
C TYR A 16 10.50 -6.66 9.27
N GLN A 17 10.63 -5.64 10.12
CA GLN A 17 11.74 -4.68 10.05
C GLN A 17 13.10 -5.36 10.20
N LYS A 18 13.21 -6.39 11.06
CA LYS A 18 14.43 -7.18 11.20
C LYS A 18 14.75 -8.01 9.96
N LEU A 19 13.75 -8.61 9.32
CA LEU A 19 13.94 -9.34 8.05
C LEU A 19 14.45 -8.39 6.97
N ILE A 20 13.88 -7.19 6.87
CA ILE A 20 14.33 -6.15 5.93
C ILE A 20 15.76 -5.71 6.22
N TYR A 21 16.09 -5.48 7.49
CA TYR A 21 17.45 -5.12 7.88
C TYR A 21 18.46 -6.16 7.36
N TRP A 22 18.22 -7.45 7.62
CA TRP A 22 19.12 -8.50 7.13
C TRP A 22 19.11 -8.64 5.61
N GLU A 23 17.98 -8.41 4.95
CA GLU A 23 17.92 -8.38 3.49
C GLU A 23 18.86 -7.32 2.90
N LEU A 24 18.86 -6.13 3.47
CA LEU A 24 19.72 -5.02 3.01
C LEU A 24 21.19 -5.27 3.34
N GLU A 25 21.51 -5.79 4.52
CA GLU A 25 22.90 -6.10 4.90
C GLU A 25 23.51 -7.21 4.05
N LEU A 26 22.72 -8.24 3.71
CA LEU A 26 23.16 -9.37 2.90
C LEU A 26 23.20 -9.06 1.39
N GLU A 27 22.65 -7.93 0.95
CA GLU A 27 22.54 -7.58 -0.47
C GLU A 27 23.90 -7.44 -1.18
N ASN A 28 24.92 -7.04 -0.42
CA ASN A 28 26.30 -6.83 -0.89
C ASN A 28 27.24 -7.99 -0.54
N ILE A 29 26.73 -9.07 0.06
CA ILE A 29 27.50 -10.24 0.43
C ILE A 29 27.25 -11.34 -0.62
N GLU A 30 28.33 -11.87 -1.21
CA GLU A 30 28.30 -12.96 -2.21
C GLU A 30 28.09 -14.35 -1.57
N ASP A 31 27.46 -14.43 -0.39
CA ASP A 31 27.15 -15.71 0.26
C ASP A 31 25.73 -16.13 -0.08
N GLN A 32 25.62 -16.95 -1.13
CA GLN A 32 24.35 -17.48 -1.60
C GLN A 32 23.62 -18.32 -0.53
N SER A 33 24.36 -18.98 0.38
CA SER A 33 23.74 -19.81 1.42
C SER A 33 22.98 -18.97 2.44
N MET A 34 23.52 -17.79 2.79
CA MET A 34 22.87 -16.86 3.71
C MET A 34 21.60 -16.24 3.10
N GLN A 35 21.63 -15.96 1.79
CA GLN A 35 20.46 -15.46 1.06
C GLN A 35 19.33 -16.51 1.03
N GLU A 36 19.66 -17.78 0.78
CA GLU A 36 18.68 -18.87 0.80
C GLU A 36 18.05 -19.06 2.18
N ILE A 37 18.84 -18.92 3.26
CA ILE A 37 18.34 -18.97 4.64
C ILE A 37 17.35 -17.82 4.88
N LEU A 38 17.68 -16.59 4.48
CA LEU A 38 16.79 -15.44 4.65
C LEU A 38 15.49 -15.60 3.87
N GLU A 39 15.55 -16.05 2.62
CA GLU A 39 14.35 -16.29 1.80
C GLU A 39 13.45 -17.38 2.40
N SER A 40 14.04 -18.43 2.96
CA SER A 40 13.30 -19.45 3.73
C SER A 40 12.63 -18.84 4.96
N GLN A 41 13.33 -17.97 5.70
CA GLN A 41 12.77 -17.26 6.85
C GLN A 41 11.63 -16.32 6.47
N LYS A 42 11.75 -15.56 5.37
CA LYS A 42 10.66 -14.70 4.86
C LYS A 42 9.44 -15.52 4.45
N THR A 43 9.66 -16.67 3.82
CA THR A 43 8.58 -17.59 3.42
C THR A 43 7.83 -18.13 4.64
N GLU A 44 8.55 -18.58 5.67
CA GLU A 44 7.95 -19.08 6.91
C GLU A 44 7.24 -17.95 7.66
N ALA A 45 7.86 -16.76 7.76
CA ALA A 45 7.27 -15.59 8.39
C ALA A 45 5.93 -15.21 7.71
N ASN A 46 5.88 -15.18 6.38
CA ASN A 46 4.64 -14.93 5.64
C ASN A 46 3.57 -16.01 5.89
N SER A 47 3.95 -17.28 6.00
CA SER A 47 3.03 -18.38 6.30
C SER A 47 2.41 -18.25 7.70
N GLN A 48 3.22 -17.86 8.70
CA GLN A 48 2.76 -17.64 10.07
C GLN A 48 1.98 -16.33 10.21
N PHE A 49 2.41 -15.26 9.54
CA PHE A 49 1.69 -13.99 9.48
C PHE A 49 0.31 -14.15 8.86
N PHE A 50 0.19 -14.95 7.81
CA PHE A 50 -1.12 -15.28 7.23
C PHE A 50 -2.08 -15.88 8.26
N LYS A 51 -1.61 -16.84 9.08
CA LYS A 51 -2.43 -17.43 10.15
C LYS A 51 -2.77 -16.41 11.23
N PHE A 52 -1.86 -15.48 11.52
CA PHE A 52 -2.11 -14.37 12.43
C PHE A 52 -3.22 -13.46 11.91
N ILE A 53 -3.16 -13.04 10.64
CA ILE A 53 -4.23 -12.24 10.01
C ILE A 53 -5.55 -13.02 9.98
N GLU A 54 -5.55 -14.29 9.59
CA GLU A 54 -6.74 -15.14 9.58
C GLU A 54 -7.47 -15.19 10.93
N ARG A 55 -6.71 -15.23 12.04
CA ARG A 55 -7.26 -15.33 13.39
C ARG A 55 -7.73 -13.99 13.96
N ASN A 56 -7.09 -12.88 13.60
CA ASN A 56 -7.27 -11.60 14.31
C ASN A 56 -8.00 -10.53 13.47
N TYR A 57 -7.92 -10.58 12.15
CA TYR A 57 -8.32 -9.46 11.29
C TYR A 57 -9.79 -9.04 11.45
N LYS A 58 -10.68 -10.01 11.62
CA LYS A 58 -12.11 -9.75 11.82
C LYS A 58 -12.38 -9.04 13.15
N ASP A 59 -11.66 -9.43 14.21
CA ASP A 59 -11.88 -8.93 15.56
C ASP A 59 -11.31 -7.51 15.73
N TRP A 60 -10.33 -7.10 14.91
CA TRP A 60 -9.84 -5.71 14.87
C TRP A 60 -10.91 -4.65 14.51
N PHE A 61 -12.07 -5.05 14.02
CA PHE A 61 -13.17 -4.13 13.76
C PHE A 61 -14.11 -3.94 14.96
N SER A 62 -14.07 -4.84 15.95
CA SER A 62 -14.82 -4.75 17.20
C SER A 62 -13.97 -4.37 18.40
N ASP A 63 -12.68 -4.68 18.38
CA ASP A 63 -11.80 -4.62 19.54
C ASP A 63 -11.11 -3.26 19.69
N GLU A 64 -10.81 -2.89 20.94
CA GLU A 64 -10.01 -1.70 21.25
C GLU A 64 -8.51 -1.93 21.02
N ASP A 65 -8.03 -3.17 21.23
CA ASP A 65 -6.64 -3.55 20.99
C ASP A 65 -6.45 -3.99 19.53
N ARG A 66 -6.04 -3.03 18.70
CA ARG A 66 -5.87 -3.21 17.25
C ARG A 66 -4.78 -2.30 16.71
N PRO A 67 -4.13 -2.68 15.60
CA PRO A 67 -3.22 -1.76 14.93
C PRO A 67 -3.97 -0.55 14.37
N THR A 68 -3.28 0.57 14.21
CA THR A 68 -3.72 1.61 13.27
C THR A 68 -3.87 0.97 11.88
N MET A 69 -5.02 1.17 11.25
CA MET A 69 -5.32 0.63 9.92
C MET A 69 -5.49 1.74 8.89
N SER A 70 -5.55 1.43 7.58
CA SER A 70 -5.76 2.43 6.52
C SER A 70 -6.89 3.43 6.85
N HIS A 71 -8.06 2.96 7.29
CA HIS A 71 -9.21 3.81 7.59
C HIS A 71 -9.07 4.66 8.87
N THR A 72 -8.15 4.32 9.78
CA THR A 72 -7.91 5.12 11.00
C THR A 72 -6.63 5.93 10.94
N LEU A 73 -5.71 5.61 10.02
CA LEU A 73 -4.39 6.23 9.85
C LEU A 73 -4.44 7.75 9.88
N PHE A 74 -5.37 8.33 9.12
CA PHE A 74 -5.48 9.78 9.02
C PHE A 74 -5.79 10.40 10.38
N LYS A 75 -6.78 9.87 11.08
CA LYS A 75 -7.18 10.36 12.41
C LYS A 75 -6.09 10.11 13.45
N ASP A 76 -5.53 8.91 13.48
CA ASP A 76 -4.68 8.44 14.57
C ASP A 76 -3.25 9.00 14.46
N LYS A 77 -2.72 9.16 13.24
CA LYS A 77 -1.31 9.51 13.02
C LYS A 77 -1.09 10.77 12.19
N ILE A 78 -1.98 11.14 11.26
CA ILE A 78 -1.79 12.33 10.41
C ILE A 78 -2.32 13.59 11.09
N VAL A 79 -3.56 13.57 11.59
CA VAL A 79 -4.18 14.73 12.27
C VAL A 79 -3.33 15.27 13.42
N PRO A 80 -2.73 14.45 14.31
CA PRO A 80 -1.89 14.97 15.39
C PRO A 80 -0.66 15.76 14.93
N GLN A 81 -0.25 15.59 13.66
CA GLN A 81 0.87 16.32 13.07
C GLN A 81 0.45 17.67 12.46
N ILE A 82 -0.84 17.89 12.24
CA ILE A 82 -1.38 19.13 11.69
C ILE A 82 -1.76 20.03 12.88
N LYS A 83 -0.89 20.98 13.19
CA LYS A 83 -1.13 21.97 14.25
C LYS A 83 -1.37 23.33 13.63
N LYS A 84 -2.41 24.00 14.10
CA LYS A 84 -2.70 25.38 13.69
C LYS A 84 -1.54 26.28 14.09
N ASP A 85 -1.12 27.15 13.18
CA ASP A 85 0.02 28.08 13.35
C ASP A 85 1.41 27.43 13.46
N ASP A 86 1.54 26.13 13.15
CA ASP A 86 2.81 25.41 13.02
C ASP A 86 3.28 25.36 11.55
N ALA A 87 4.39 24.67 11.29
CA ALA A 87 4.90 24.41 9.95
C ALA A 87 3.84 23.73 9.06
N PRO A 88 3.71 24.14 7.77
CA PRO A 88 2.79 23.49 6.85
C PRO A 88 3.16 22.01 6.66
N VAL A 89 2.15 21.15 6.60
CA VAL A 89 2.35 19.70 6.49
C VAL A 89 2.21 19.25 5.05
N MET A 90 3.19 18.51 4.55
CA MET A 90 3.09 17.78 3.30
C MET A 90 2.92 16.30 3.57
N LEU A 91 1.74 15.76 3.28
CA LEU A 91 1.46 14.33 3.31
C LEU A 91 1.77 13.73 1.93
N ILE A 92 2.80 12.89 1.86
CA ILE A 92 3.20 12.17 0.66
C ILE A 92 2.72 10.71 0.79
N VAL A 93 1.83 10.29 -0.10
CA VAL A 93 1.38 8.90 -0.23
C VAL A 93 1.91 8.35 -1.55
N ILE A 94 2.93 7.50 -1.48
CA ILE A 94 3.52 6.86 -2.67
C ILE A 94 2.78 5.55 -2.91
N ASP A 95 2.19 5.34 -4.07
CA ASP A 95 1.50 4.09 -4.42
C ASP A 95 2.45 2.90 -4.30
N ASN A 96 2.02 1.85 -3.59
CA ASN A 96 2.68 0.55 -3.65
C ASN A 96 4.17 0.58 -3.20
N LEU A 97 4.48 1.29 -2.11
CA LEU A 97 5.83 1.41 -1.59
C LEU A 97 6.06 0.44 -0.42
N ARG A 98 6.91 -0.55 -0.60
CA ARG A 98 7.33 -1.46 0.47
C ARG A 98 8.27 -0.78 1.46
N TYR A 99 8.32 -1.36 2.65
CA TYR A 99 9.14 -0.89 3.75
C TYR A 99 10.65 -0.96 3.43
N ASP A 100 11.13 -1.96 2.68
CA ASP A 100 12.51 -2.04 2.19
C ASP A 100 12.86 -0.95 1.17
N GLN A 101 11.90 -0.55 0.32
CA GLN A 101 12.09 0.57 -0.61
C GLN A 101 12.18 1.90 0.13
N TRP A 102 11.36 2.10 1.18
CA TRP A 102 11.54 3.24 2.09
C TRP A 102 12.95 3.27 2.68
N LYS A 103 13.50 2.12 3.11
CA LYS A 103 14.86 2.04 3.64
C LYS A 103 15.93 2.44 2.64
N SER A 104 15.72 2.21 1.34
CA SER A 104 16.60 2.76 0.29
C SER A 104 16.44 4.27 0.09
N PHE A 105 15.25 4.84 0.33
CA PHE A 105 15.03 6.28 0.22
C PHE A 105 15.57 7.05 1.42
N GLU A 106 15.55 6.43 2.60
CA GLU A 106 15.89 7.05 3.88
C GLU A 106 17.26 7.77 3.86
N PRO A 107 18.37 7.19 3.36
CA PRO A 107 19.66 7.89 3.27
C PRO A 107 19.63 9.13 2.38
N ILE A 108 18.84 9.11 1.30
CA ILE A 108 18.73 10.22 0.34
C ILE A 108 17.97 11.38 0.99
N ILE A 109 16.82 11.07 1.60
CA ILE A 109 15.97 12.06 2.28
C ILE A 109 16.66 12.62 3.52
N SER A 110 17.47 11.82 4.21
CA SER A 110 18.22 12.23 5.41
C SER A 110 19.22 13.36 5.18
N ASN A 111 19.57 13.67 3.92
CA ASN A 111 20.37 14.85 3.59
C ASN A 111 19.61 16.17 3.77
N TYR A 112 18.27 16.13 3.71
CA TYR A 112 17.40 17.31 3.76
C TYR A 112 16.52 17.32 5.02
N TYR A 113 16.18 16.14 5.53
CA TYR A 113 15.26 15.98 6.66
C TYR A 113 15.89 15.21 7.81
N LYS A 114 15.39 15.46 9.01
CA LYS A 114 15.62 14.64 10.20
C LYS A 114 14.36 13.83 10.47
N LYS A 115 14.53 12.51 10.60
CA LYS A 115 13.46 11.60 11.01
C LYS A 115 13.05 11.88 12.46
N GLU A 116 11.82 12.31 12.65
CA GLU A 116 11.22 12.52 13.97
C GLU A 116 10.72 11.18 14.52
N SER A 117 9.95 10.45 13.71
CA SER A 117 9.46 9.14 14.06
C SER A 117 9.32 8.25 12.84
N GLU A 118 9.45 6.95 13.07
CA GLU A 118 9.18 5.90 12.11
C GLU A 118 8.33 4.84 12.82
N SER A 119 7.19 4.51 12.24
CA SER A 119 6.30 3.48 12.74
C SER A 119 5.65 2.76 11.58
N ALA A 120 4.94 1.68 11.85
CA ALA A 120 4.12 1.00 10.85
C ALA A 120 2.62 1.20 11.11
N TYR A 121 1.81 0.93 10.11
CA TYR A 121 0.38 0.70 10.24
C TYR A 121 -0.02 -0.47 9.32
N TYR A 122 -1.25 -0.98 9.46
CA TYR A 122 -1.73 -2.12 8.70
C TYR A 122 -2.65 -1.70 7.55
N SER A 123 -2.32 -2.09 6.33
CA SER A 123 -3.21 -1.91 5.19
C SER A 123 -4.46 -2.79 5.35
N ILE A 124 -5.63 -2.28 4.96
CA ILE A 124 -6.86 -3.08 4.98
C ILE A 124 -6.87 -4.09 3.82
N LEU A 125 -7.67 -5.14 3.95
CA LEU A 125 -7.90 -6.11 2.89
C LEU A 125 -9.11 -5.69 2.03
N PRO A 126 -9.04 -5.84 0.69
CA PRO A 126 -7.84 -6.17 -0.07
C PRO A 126 -6.77 -5.07 -0.02
N THR A 127 -5.49 -5.47 -0.03
CA THR A 127 -4.32 -4.57 -0.13
C THR A 127 -4.19 -3.98 -1.53
N ALA A 128 -5.18 -3.20 -1.94
CA ALA A 128 -5.29 -2.61 -3.26
C ALA A 128 -5.75 -1.17 -3.19
N THR A 129 -5.28 -0.34 -4.13
CA THR A 129 -5.47 1.12 -4.13
C THR A 129 -6.92 1.54 -3.89
N GLN A 130 -7.87 0.94 -4.61
CA GLN A 130 -9.31 1.23 -4.48
C GLN A 130 -9.82 1.08 -3.05
N TYR A 131 -9.28 0.13 -2.30
CA TYR A 131 -9.72 -0.17 -0.95
C TYR A 131 -8.86 0.62 0.05
N ALA A 132 -7.55 0.38 0.06
CA ALA A 132 -6.65 0.94 1.06
C ALA A 132 -6.47 2.46 0.96
N ARG A 133 -6.30 3.02 -0.24
CA ARG A 133 -6.08 4.46 -0.41
C ARG A 133 -7.35 5.25 -0.14
N ASN A 134 -8.47 4.81 -0.71
CA ASN A 134 -9.75 5.46 -0.46
C ASN A 134 -10.12 5.34 1.03
N ALA A 135 -9.74 4.26 1.72
CA ALA A 135 -9.91 4.17 3.17
C ALA A 135 -9.09 5.23 3.94
N ILE A 136 -7.84 5.50 3.54
CA ILE A 136 -7.01 6.56 4.15
C ILE A 136 -7.71 7.91 4.04
N PHE A 137 -8.12 8.29 2.83
CA PHE A 137 -8.70 9.62 2.58
C PHE A 137 -10.16 9.73 2.98
N SER A 138 -10.92 8.64 2.97
CA SER A 138 -12.28 8.66 3.48
C SER A 138 -12.31 8.54 4.99
N GLY A 139 -11.34 7.90 5.64
CA GLY A 139 -11.43 7.55 7.07
C GLY A 139 -12.51 6.53 7.39
N LEU A 140 -12.91 5.74 6.40
CA LEU A 140 -14.02 4.80 6.46
C LEU A 140 -13.59 3.46 5.85
N MET A 141 -14.22 2.38 6.30
CA MET A 141 -14.11 1.11 5.60
C MET A 141 -14.93 1.11 4.29
N PRO A 142 -14.59 0.25 3.31
CA PRO A 142 -15.24 0.20 2.00
C PRO A 142 -16.77 0.12 2.01
N SER A 143 -17.36 -0.72 2.85
CA SER A 143 -18.82 -0.80 2.99
C SER A 143 -19.46 0.48 3.55
N GLU A 144 -18.72 1.24 4.36
CA GLU A 144 -19.17 2.52 4.90
C GLU A 144 -19.06 3.62 3.85
N MET A 145 -18.01 3.62 3.02
CA MET A 145 -17.89 4.49 1.86
C MET A 145 -19.05 4.26 0.89
N GLU A 146 -19.36 3.01 0.55
CA GLU A 146 -20.49 2.65 -0.31
C GLU A 146 -21.82 3.19 0.24
N LYS A 147 -22.03 3.10 1.57
CA LYS A 147 -23.25 3.55 2.22
C LYS A 147 -23.36 5.08 2.34
N GLN A 148 -22.27 5.75 2.72
CA GLN A 148 -22.27 7.19 3.03
C GLN A 148 -22.02 8.06 1.81
N HIS A 149 -21.28 7.55 0.83
CA HIS A 149 -20.85 8.26 -0.37
C HIS A 149 -21.06 7.38 -1.62
N PRO A 150 -22.31 6.93 -1.89
CA PRO A 150 -22.62 6.11 -3.06
C PRO A 150 -22.36 6.82 -4.40
N ASP A 151 -22.22 8.14 -4.38
CA ASP A 151 -21.86 9.00 -5.51
C ASP A 151 -20.34 9.02 -5.79
N LEU A 152 -19.52 8.63 -4.82
CA LEU A 152 -18.05 8.65 -4.91
C LEU A 152 -17.46 7.24 -5.05
N TRP A 153 -18.05 6.25 -4.39
CA TRP A 153 -17.59 4.86 -4.38
C TRP A 153 -18.05 4.11 -5.63
N LEU A 154 -17.14 3.32 -6.20
CA LEU A 154 -17.43 2.36 -7.27
C LEU A 154 -16.98 0.98 -6.81
N ASN A 155 -17.81 -0.03 -7.05
CA ASN A 155 -17.47 -1.43 -6.79
C ASN A 155 -16.59 -2.02 -7.89
N ASP A 156 -16.10 -3.25 -7.67
CA ASP A 156 -15.19 -3.89 -8.61
C ASP A 156 -15.74 -4.08 -10.02
N THR A 157 -17.05 -4.29 -10.11
CA THR A 157 -17.82 -4.54 -11.32
C THR A 157 -18.31 -3.27 -12.01
N ASP A 158 -18.18 -2.11 -11.36
CA ASP A 158 -18.70 -0.86 -11.89
C ASP A 158 -17.71 -0.26 -12.90
N ASP A 159 -18.27 0.37 -13.94
CA ASP A 159 -17.49 1.04 -14.96
C ASP A 159 -16.91 2.36 -14.43
N GLY A 160 -15.65 2.64 -14.77
CA GLY A 160 -14.99 3.91 -14.47
C GLY A 160 -13.75 3.79 -13.58
N GLY A 161 -13.14 4.92 -13.29
CA GLY A 161 -11.96 4.98 -12.43
C GLY A 161 -12.33 4.93 -10.95
N LYS A 162 -11.88 3.90 -10.26
CA LYS A 162 -12.17 3.63 -8.83
C LYS A 162 -11.42 4.56 -7.86
N ASN A 163 -10.46 5.32 -8.37
CA ASN A 163 -9.56 6.20 -7.62
C ASN A 163 -9.60 7.60 -8.23
N LEU A 164 -10.79 8.18 -8.41
CA LEU A 164 -10.97 9.50 -9.03
C LEU A 164 -11.52 10.57 -8.07
N ASN A 165 -12.00 10.17 -6.89
CA ASN A 165 -12.69 11.03 -5.94
C ASN A 165 -11.97 11.09 -4.57
N GLU A 166 -10.67 10.80 -4.53
CA GLU A 166 -9.88 10.77 -3.29
C GLU A 166 -9.86 12.13 -2.57
N ASP A 167 -9.82 13.23 -3.34
CA ASP A 167 -9.94 14.60 -2.86
C ASP A 167 -11.28 14.88 -2.17
N LYS A 168 -12.39 14.41 -2.76
CA LYS A 168 -13.73 14.54 -2.19
C LYS A 168 -13.91 13.68 -0.94
N PHE A 169 -13.32 12.48 -0.92
CA PHE A 169 -13.29 11.66 0.29
C PHE A 169 -12.55 12.37 1.43
N LEU A 170 -11.39 12.97 1.12
CA LEU A 170 -10.62 13.75 2.08
C LEU A 170 -11.41 14.97 2.58
N GLU A 171 -12.08 15.71 1.69
CA GLU A 171 -12.95 16.83 2.08
C GLU A 171 -14.03 16.39 3.09
N ALA A 172 -14.72 15.29 2.79
CA ALA A 172 -15.74 14.73 3.67
C ALA A 172 -15.16 14.28 5.02
N GLN A 173 -13.98 13.66 5.01
CA GLN A 173 -13.28 13.23 6.22
C GLN A 173 -12.86 14.41 7.09
N LEU A 174 -12.22 15.43 6.52
CA LEU A 174 -11.83 16.65 7.23
C LEU A 174 -13.04 17.33 7.88
N LYS A 175 -14.18 17.35 7.20
CA LYS A 175 -15.45 17.85 7.76
C LYS A 175 -15.91 17.02 8.97
N ARG A 176 -15.90 15.69 8.87
CA ARG A 176 -16.29 14.81 9.99
C ARG A 176 -15.34 14.90 11.18
N LEU A 177 -14.06 15.21 10.95
CA LEU A 177 -13.05 15.41 12.00
C LEU A 177 -13.08 16.83 12.60
N GLY A 178 -13.97 17.71 12.14
CA GLY A 178 -14.05 19.09 12.64
C GLY A 178 -12.92 20.00 12.16
N LEU A 179 -12.23 19.61 11.08
CA LEU A 179 -11.06 20.31 10.51
C LEU A 179 -11.41 21.12 9.25
N SER A 180 -12.68 21.56 9.13
CA SER A 180 -13.17 22.30 7.95
C SER A 180 -12.52 23.67 7.76
N ASN A 181 -11.81 24.18 8.76
CA ASN A 181 -11.10 25.44 8.72
C ASN A 181 -9.64 25.31 8.22
N LEU A 182 -9.16 24.09 7.96
CA LEU A 182 -7.84 23.90 7.36
C LEU A 182 -7.84 24.37 5.91
N ASN A 183 -6.82 25.13 5.54
CA ASN A 183 -6.53 25.37 4.14
C ASN A 183 -5.72 24.18 3.58
N TRP A 184 -6.28 23.45 2.62
CA TRP A 184 -5.63 22.26 2.09
C TRP A 184 -5.76 22.13 0.58
N GLU A 185 -4.82 21.41 -0.02
CA GLU A 185 -4.86 21.04 -1.42
C GLU A 185 -4.48 19.57 -1.61
N TYR A 186 -5.07 18.91 -2.61
CA TYR A 186 -4.77 17.54 -3.00
C TYR A 186 -4.23 17.49 -4.42
N HIS A 187 -3.09 16.81 -4.59
CA HIS A 187 -2.40 16.68 -5.86
C HIS A 187 -2.12 15.21 -6.15
N LYS A 188 -2.65 14.70 -7.26
CA LYS A 188 -2.38 13.34 -7.75
C LYS A 188 -1.44 13.39 -8.95
N ILE A 189 -0.25 12.80 -8.81
CA ILE A 189 0.79 12.77 -9.83
C ILE A 189 0.84 11.37 -10.44
N THR A 190 0.42 11.28 -11.70
CA THR A 190 0.40 10.02 -12.48
C THR A 190 1.41 10.03 -13.64
N ASN A 191 2.04 11.17 -13.91
CA ASN A 191 3.03 11.30 -14.98
C ASN A 191 4.07 12.38 -14.68
N LEU A 192 5.19 12.32 -15.40
CA LEU A 192 6.32 13.24 -15.22
C LEU A 192 5.93 14.71 -15.45
N LYS A 193 5.04 14.97 -16.42
CA LYS A 193 4.62 16.33 -16.79
C LYS A 193 3.86 17.01 -15.65
N SER A 194 2.91 16.31 -15.01
CA SER A 194 2.19 16.85 -13.86
C SER A 194 3.12 17.07 -12.66
N GLY A 195 4.07 16.17 -12.43
CA GLY A 195 5.08 16.31 -11.38
C GLY A 195 5.93 17.58 -11.54
N LYS A 196 6.49 17.80 -12.75
CA LYS A 196 7.28 19.01 -13.06
C LYS A 196 6.46 20.30 -12.93
N LYS A 197 5.20 20.29 -13.37
CA LYS A 197 4.31 21.44 -13.25
C LYS A 197 4.06 21.81 -11.78
N LEU A 198 3.92 20.84 -10.89
CA LEU A 198 3.73 21.11 -9.45
C LEU A 198 5.00 21.69 -8.82
N VAL A 199 6.17 21.14 -9.19
CA VAL A 199 7.49 21.67 -8.79
C VAL A 199 7.65 23.15 -9.20
N GLU A 200 7.26 23.53 -10.41
CA GLU A 200 7.33 24.92 -10.89
C GLU A 200 6.45 25.87 -10.06
N ASN A 201 5.28 25.38 -9.62
CA ASN A 201 4.29 26.17 -8.87
C ASN A 201 4.38 25.97 -7.35
N PHE A 202 5.43 25.31 -6.87
CA PHE A 202 5.52 24.80 -5.50
C PHE A 202 5.37 25.87 -4.41
N ASN A 203 5.86 27.08 -4.66
CA ASN A 203 5.77 28.20 -3.72
C ASN A 203 4.31 28.56 -3.35
N SER A 204 3.35 28.28 -4.24
CA SER A 204 1.93 28.52 -3.97
C SER A 204 1.36 27.64 -2.86
N LEU A 205 2.01 26.50 -2.56
CA LEU A 205 1.58 25.54 -1.54
C LEU A 205 1.83 26.03 -0.11
N LYS A 206 2.69 27.04 0.08
CA LYS A 206 3.07 27.58 1.41
C LYS A 206 1.89 28.16 2.19
N LYS A 207 0.83 28.55 1.50
CA LYS A 207 -0.39 29.08 2.12
C LYS A 207 -1.23 27.98 2.80
N ASN A 208 -0.97 26.69 2.53
CA ASN A 208 -1.78 25.58 2.99
C ASN A 208 -1.31 25.09 4.36
N ASP A 209 -2.24 24.70 5.23
CA ASP A 209 -1.95 23.95 6.45
C ASP A 209 -1.57 22.49 6.13
N LEU A 210 -2.24 21.92 5.13
CA LEU A 210 -2.03 20.55 4.65
C LEU A 210 -1.95 20.52 3.11
N THR A 211 -0.88 19.95 2.56
CA THR A 211 -0.83 19.57 1.15
C THR A 211 -0.70 18.07 1.04
N VAL A 212 -1.66 17.43 0.38
CA VAL A 212 -1.64 15.98 0.13
C VAL A 212 -1.12 15.73 -1.28
N LEU A 213 -0.12 14.87 -1.38
CA LEU A 213 0.53 14.46 -2.61
C LEU A 213 0.43 12.94 -2.77
N VAL A 214 -0.41 12.49 -3.69
CA VAL A 214 -0.48 11.08 -4.09
C VAL A 214 0.40 10.87 -5.32
N TYR A 215 1.33 9.93 -5.21
CA TYR A 215 2.35 9.71 -6.23
C TYR A 215 2.29 8.28 -6.75
N ASN A 216 1.86 8.08 -7.99
CA ASN A 216 1.81 6.74 -8.59
C ASN A 216 3.13 6.41 -9.30
N PHE A 217 3.96 5.60 -8.65
CA PHE A 217 5.25 5.16 -9.19
C PHE A 217 5.09 4.28 -10.43
N VAL A 218 4.14 3.34 -10.42
CA VAL A 218 3.98 2.35 -11.50
C VAL A 218 3.55 3.02 -12.81
N ASP A 219 2.56 3.92 -12.74
CA ASP A 219 2.11 4.70 -13.91
C ASP A 219 3.22 5.60 -14.47
N MET A 220 4.17 6.00 -13.63
CA MET A 220 5.31 6.82 -14.05
C MET A 220 6.45 6.02 -14.66
N LEU A 221 6.60 4.74 -14.30
CA LEU A 221 7.53 3.86 -14.98
C LEU A 221 6.95 3.28 -16.28
N SER A 222 5.62 3.11 -16.35
CA SER A 222 4.95 2.45 -17.47
C SER A 222 3.90 3.36 -18.13
N HIS A 223 4.17 3.76 -19.36
CA HIS A 223 3.23 4.42 -20.27
C HIS A 223 2.69 3.48 -21.35
N SER A 224 3.24 2.26 -21.45
CA SER A 224 2.86 1.27 -22.46
C SER A 224 3.06 -0.17 -21.98
N LYS A 225 2.38 -1.12 -22.64
CA LYS A 225 2.57 -2.56 -22.38
C LYS A 225 4.02 -3.02 -22.55
N THR A 226 4.72 -2.46 -23.54
CA THR A 226 6.13 -2.76 -23.81
C THR A 226 7.04 -2.28 -22.68
N GLU A 227 6.78 -1.11 -22.10
CA GLU A 227 7.52 -0.64 -20.92
C GLU A 227 7.28 -1.53 -19.70
N MET A 228 6.07 -2.06 -19.55
CA MET A 228 5.74 -3.02 -18.49
C MET A 228 6.54 -4.33 -18.62
N GLU A 229 6.76 -4.83 -19.84
CA GLU A 229 7.62 -6.00 -20.08
C GLU A 229 9.08 -5.71 -19.71
N VAL A 230 9.59 -4.53 -20.09
CA VAL A 230 10.96 -4.10 -19.73
C VAL A 230 11.11 -3.96 -18.21
N ILE A 231 10.14 -3.34 -17.53
CA ILE A 231 10.16 -3.23 -16.05
C ILE A 231 10.15 -4.62 -15.42
N LYS A 232 9.35 -5.54 -15.94
CA LYS A 232 9.30 -6.92 -15.44
C LYS A 232 10.67 -7.62 -15.56
N GLU A 233 11.39 -7.41 -16.67
CA GLU A 233 12.74 -7.95 -16.85
C GLU A 233 13.75 -7.32 -15.88
N LEU A 234 13.70 -5.99 -15.72
CA LEU A 234 14.60 -5.25 -14.85
C LEU A 234 14.33 -5.51 -13.36
N ALA A 235 13.07 -5.67 -12.96
CA ALA A 235 12.63 -5.89 -11.60
C ALA A 235 12.22 -7.35 -11.35
N SER A 236 13.09 -8.30 -11.69
CA SER A 236 12.79 -9.73 -11.56
C SER A 236 12.87 -10.29 -10.13
N ASN A 237 13.49 -9.56 -9.20
CA ASN A 237 13.63 -9.92 -7.78
C ASN A 237 13.60 -8.68 -6.87
N ASP A 238 13.58 -8.87 -5.54
CA ASP A 238 13.43 -7.79 -4.54
C ASP A 238 14.57 -6.75 -4.65
N LYS A 239 15.81 -7.21 -4.77
CA LYS A 239 17.00 -6.36 -4.97
C LYS A 239 16.86 -5.45 -6.19
N SER A 240 16.58 -6.03 -7.36
CA SER A 240 16.48 -5.24 -8.59
C SER A 240 15.28 -4.30 -8.59
N TYR A 241 14.16 -4.71 -7.98
CA TYR A 241 12.98 -3.86 -7.85
C TYR A 241 13.24 -2.66 -6.94
N ARG A 242 13.90 -2.88 -5.80
CA ARG A 242 14.33 -1.81 -4.89
C ARG A 242 15.33 -0.88 -5.56
N SER A 243 16.33 -1.42 -6.27
CA SER A 243 17.31 -0.61 -7.02
C SER A 243 16.66 0.24 -8.11
N LEU A 244 15.71 -0.32 -8.87
CA LEU A 244 14.93 0.42 -9.87
C LEU A 244 14.15 1.57 -9.23
N THR A 245 13.51 1.29 -8.09
CA THR A 245 12.70 2.25 -7.34
C THR A 245 13.56 3.39 -6.76
N GLU A 246 14.73 3.07 -6.22
CA GLU A 246 15.71 4.05 -5.74
C GLU A 246 16.24 4.93 -6.88
N SER A 247 16.60 4.33 -8.01
CA SER A 247 17.07 5.04 -9.20
C SER A 247 16.02 6.01 -9.73
N TRP A 248 14.76 5.57 -9.81
CA TRP A 248 13.64 6.43 -10.15
C TRP A 248 13.51 7.59 -9.16
N PHE A 249 13.52 7.31 -7.86
CA PHE A 249 13.32 8.33 -6.83
C PHE A 249 14.36 9.44 -6.92
N LYS A 250 15.65 9.08 -7.09
CA LYS A 250 16.76 10.04 -7.28
C LYS A 250 16.57 10.99 -8.46
N ASN A 251 15.85 10.57 -9.49
CA ASN A 251 15.65 11.32 -10.72
C ASN A 251 14.21 11.86 -10.86
N SER A 252 13.39 11.71 -9.82
CA SER A 252 11.98 12.06 -9.86
C SER A 252 11.72 13.52 -9.47
N PRO A 253 10.65 14.16 -9.99
CA PRO A 253 10.14 15.42 -9.45
C PRO A 253 9.78 15.33 -7.96
N LEU A 254 9.52 14.12 -7.43
CA LEU A 254 9.22 13.93 -6.01
C LEU A 254 10.39 14.34 -5.12
N LEU A 255 11.63 13.96 -5.46
CA LEU A 255 12.80 14.38 -4.68
C LEU A 255 12.97 15.91 -4.74
N GLU A 256 12.74 16.52 -5.89
CA GLU A 256 12.78 17.99 -6.02
C GLU A 256 11.69 18.67 -5.18
N MET A 257 10.48 18.10 -5.12
CA MET A 257 9.41 18.57 -4.22
C MET A 257 9.82 18.44 -2.75
N ILE A 258 10.45 17.33 -2.34
CA ILE A 258 10.98 17.15 -0.97
C ILE A 258 12.04 18.22 -0.66
N GLN A 259 12.95 18.52 -1.59
CA GLN A 259 13.95 19.58 -1.41
C GLN A 259 13.32 20.97 -1.29
N LYS A 260 12.30 21.29 -2.11
CA LYS A 260 11.57 22.55 -2.01
C LYS A 260 10.73 22.64 -0.73
N SER A 261 10.12 21.54 -0.30
CA SER A 261 9.46 21.43 1.01
C SER A 261 10.41 21.83 2.14
N GLN A 262 11.65 21.33 2.11
CA GLN A 262 12.66 21.65 3.12
C GLN A 262 12.97 23.15 3.15
N GLN A 263 13.21 23.75 1.98
CA GLN A 263 13.50 25.19 1.85
C GLN A 263 12.36 26.08 2.37
N LEU A 264 11.12 25.63 2.24
CA LEU A 264 9.93 26.35 2.70
C LEU A 264 9.50 25.99 4.13
N GLY A 265 10.23 25.09 4.80
CA GLY A 265 10.00 24.69 6.18
C GLY A 265 8.83 23.73 6.39
N PHE A 266 8.43 22.98 5.36
CA PHE A 266 7.36 21.99 5.49
C PHE A 266 7.80 20.80 6.35
N LYS A 267 6.93 20.37 7.26
CA LYS A 267 6.98 19.03 7.85
C LYS A 267 6.51 18.03 6.79
N ILE A 268 7.21 16.92 6.64
CA ILE A 268 6.81 15.84 5.72
C ILE A 268 6.28 14.66 6.53
N ILE A 269 5.13 14.15 6.10
CA ILE A 269 4.66 12.82 6.45
C ILE A 269 4.77 11.97 5.20
N LEU A 270 5.49 10.86 5.25
CA LEU A 270 5.63 9.93 4.14
C LEU A 270 5.01 8.58 4.51
N THR A 271 4.17 8.07 3.61
CA THR A 271 3.57 6.75 3.75
C THR A 271 3.18 6.18 2.38
N THR A 272 2.51 5.03 2.36
CA THR A 272 1.89 4.44 1.18
C THR A 272 0.46 4.03 1.52
N ASP A 273 -0.24 3.38 0.61
CA ASP A 273 -1.57 2.80 0.82
C ASP A 273 -1.48 1.30 1.15
N HIS A 274 -0.66 0.58 0.39
CA HIS A 274 -0.34 -0.83 0.56
C HIS A 274 1.05 -1.11 -0.04
N GLY A 275 1.57 -2.33 0.16
CA GLY A 275 2.78 -2.77 -0.54
C GLY A 275 2.48 -3.77 -1.66
N THR A 276 3.49 -4.57 -2.00
CA THR A 276 3.45 -5.61 -3.03
C THR A 276 4.36 -6.76 -2.68
N ILE A 277 4.07 -7.93 -3.26
CA ILE A 277 4.95 -9.09 -3.23
C ILE A 277 5.22 -9.62 -4.64
N ASN A 278 6.42 -10.16 -4.84
CA ASN A 278 6.77 -10.90 -6.05
C ASN A 278 6.06 -12.26 -6.04
N VAL A 279 5.07 -12.45 -6.92
CA VAL A 279 4.28 -13.69 -6.94
C VAL A 279 4.97 -14.80 -7.72
N LYS A 280 5.04 -15.99 -7.14
CA LYS A 280 5.76 -17.14 -7.72
C LYS A 280 4.83 -18.31 -8.02
N ASN A 281 3.89 -18.56 -7.10
CA ASN A 281 3.09 -19.77 -7.07
C ASN A 281 1.65 -19.50 -7.55
N PRO A 282 1.17 -20.19 -8.59
CA PRO A 282 -0.22 -20.04 -9.01
C PRO A 282 -1.17 -20.87 -8.14
N SER A 283 -2.34 -20.32 -7.83
CA SER A 283 -3.48 -21.02 -7.25
C SER A 283 -4.66 -20.95 -8.21
N LYS A 284 -5.37 -22.07 -8.40
CA LYS A 284 -6.50 -22.12 -9.33
C LYS A 284 -7.71 -21.44 -8.72
N VAL A 285 -8.38 -20.61 -9.52
CA VAL A 285 -9.68 -20.04 -9.17
C VAL A 285 -10.66 -20.18 -10.34
N ILE A 286 -11.91 -20.48 -10.02
CA ILE A 286 -13.03 -20.43 -10.95
C ILE A 286 -14.06 -19.45 -10.38
N GLY A 287 -14.50 -18.53 -11.22
CA GLY A 287 -15.55 -17.56 -10.90
C GLY A 287 -16.43 -17.32 -12.12
N ASP A 288 -17.51 -16.56 -11.93
CA ASP A 288 -18.36 -16.11 -13.03
C ASP A 288 -17.72 -14.94 -13.81
N LYS A 289 -18.42 -14.45 -14.85
CA LYS A 289 -17.94 -13.33 -15.68
C LYS A 289 -17.82 -12.00 -14.93
N ASN A 290 -18.49 -11.86 -13.78
CA ASN A 290 -18.51 -10.65 -12.96
C ASN A 290 -17.46 -10.71 -11.85
N THR A 291 -16.65 -11.76 -11.82
CA THR A 291 -15.58 -11.92 -10.84
C THR A 291 -14.49 -10.88 -11.10
N SER A 292 -14.00 -10.24 -10.03
CA SER A 292 -13.00 -9.18 -10.15
C SER A 292 -11.72 -9.63 -10.88
N LEU A 293 -11.00 -8.68 -11.46
CA LEU A 293 -9.84 -8.97 -12.32
C LEU A 293 -8.51 -9.09 -11.58
N ASN A 294 -8.42 -8.58 -10.35
CA ASN A 294 -7.17 -8.59 -9.58
C ASN A 294 -6.62 -10.02 -9.37
N LEU A 295 -5.30 -10.18 -9.35
CA LEU A 295 -4.64 -11.48 -9.31
C LEU A 295 -4.42 -12.01 -7.89
N ARG A 296 -4.58 -11.17 -6.87
CA ARG A 296 -4.32 -11.48 -5.47
C ARG A 296 -5.56 -11.48 -4.60
N TYR A 297 -6.65 -10.85 -5.04
CA TYR A 297 -7.97 -11.06 -4.47
C TYR A 297 -9.01 -11.29 -5.55
N LYS A 298 -10.07 -12.03 -5.20
CA LYS A 298 -11.26 -12.15 -6.04
C LYS A 298 -12.50 -11.84 -5.22
N THR A 299 -13.44 -11.13 -5.84
CA THR A 299 -14.82 -11.01 -5.36
C THR A 299 -15.77 -11.45 -6.44
N GLY A 300 -16.78 -12.23 -6.09
CA GLY A 300 -17.71 -12.81 -7.05
C GLY A 300 -18.64 -13.85 -6.43
N ARG A 301 -19.61 -14.32 -7.21
CA ARG A 301 -20.52 -15.40 -6.80
C ARG A 301 -19.88 -16.75 -7.10
N SER A 302 -20.13 -17.73 -6.22
CA SER A 302 -19.79 -19.14 -6.47
C SER A 302 -18.31 -19.37 -6.82
N LEU A 303 -17.41 -18.66 -6.14
CA LEU A 303 -15.97 -18.85 -6.31
C LEU A 303 -15.56 -20.27 -5.89
N THR A 304 -14.81 -20.95 -6.74
CA THR A 304 -14.17 -22.25 -6.44
C THR A 304 -12.66 -22.06 -6.44
N TYR A 305 -12.00 -22.47 -5.36
CA TYR A 305 -10.57 -22.25 -5.11
C TYR A 305 -10.04 -23.29 -4.12
N GLU A 306 -8.71 -23.35 -3.99
CA GLU A 306 -8.03 -24.16 -2.99
C GLU A 306 -8.11 -23.47 -1.61
N GLN A 307 -8.84 -24.05 -0.65
CA GLN A 307 -9.09 -23.39 0.65
C GLN A 307 -7.81 -23.02 1.42
N LYS A 308 -6.78 -23.87 1.36
CA LYS A 308 -5.51 -23.64 2.06
C LYS A 308 -4.69 -22.47 1.49
N ASP A 309 -5.03 -22.02 0.29
CA ASP A 309 -4.30 -20.99 -0.45
C ASP A 309 -4.87 -19.58 -0.22
N VAL A 310 -6.00 -19.46 0.48
CA VAL A 310 -6.75 -18.21 0.59
C VAL A 310 -7.23 -17.91 2.00
N LEU A 311 -7.32 -16.61 2.32
CA LEU A 311 -8.16 -16.12 3.40
C LEU A 311 -9.53 -15.81 2.80
N GLU A 312 -10.59 -16.41 3.34
CA GLU A 312 -11.96 -16.24 2.82
C GLU A 312 -12.80 -15.35 3.73
N ALA A 313 -13.43 -14.33 3.15
CA ALA A 313 -14.54 -13.61 3.74
C ALA A 313 -15.85 -14.02 3.07
N LYS A 314 -16.48 -15.08 3.61
CA LYS A 314 -17.80 -15.59 3.17
C LYS A 314 -18.87 -14.51 3.20
N GLU A 315 -18.86 -13.71 4.26
CA GLU A 315 -19.74 -12.57 4.46
C GLU A 315 -18.87 -11.31 4.42
N PRO A 316 -18.76 -10.61 3.27
CA PRO A 316 -17.86 -9.47 3.13
C PRO A 316 -18.10 -8.37 4.18
N LYS A 317 -19.36 -8.17 4.58
CA LYS A 317 -19.75 -7.23 5.62
C LYS A 317 -19.12 -7.51 6.98
N SER A 318 -18.77 -8.77 7.27
CA SER A 318 -18.13 -9.15 8.54
C SER A 318 -16.73 -8.55 8.71
N ILE A 319 -16.10 -8.13 7.62
CA ILE A 319 -14.84 -7.37 7.59
C ILE A 319 -15.02 -6.02 6.90
N HIS A 320 -16.24 -5.48 6.96
CA HIS A 320 -16.62 -4.15 6.45
C HIS A 320 -16.36 -3.94 4.94
N LEU A 321 -16.43 -4.99 4.13
CA LEU A 321 -16.38 -4.90 2.67
C LEU A 321 -17.77 -4.82 2.03
N PRO A 322 -17.91 -4.12 0.88
CA PRO A 322 -19.17 -4.03 0.15
C PRO A 322 -19.61 -5.41 -0.32
N THR A 323 -20.92 -5.56 -0.52
CA THR A 323 -21.52 -6.82 -0.97
C THR A 323 -22.23 -6.57 -2.29
N ILE A 324 -21.53 -6.83 -3.41
CA ILE A 324 -22.07 -6.62 -4.76
C ILE A 324 -23.35 -7.46 -4.95
N ASN A 325 -23.36 -8.69 -4.43
CA ASN A 325 -24.52 -9.57 -4.44
C ASN A 325 -24.63 -10.33 -3.12
N MET A 326 -25.83 -10.72 -2.70
CA MET A 326 -26.05 -11.46 -1.44
C MET A 326 -25.19 -12.72 -1.27
N SER A 327 -24.79 -13.37 -2.37
CA SER A 327 -23.94 -14.57 -2.37
C SER A 327 -22.48 -14.31 -2.76
N SER A 328 -22.06 -13.05 -2.87
CA SER A 328 -20.67 -12.69 -3.16
C SER A 328 -19.79 -12.90 -1.93
N SER A 329 -18.65 -13.57 -2.11
CA SER A 329 -17.58 -13.64 -1.12
C SER A 329 -16.33 -12.91 -1.61
N PHE A 330 -15.41 -12.63 -0.71
CA PHE A 330 -14.05 -12.23 -1.05
C PHE A 330 -13.06 -13.35 -0.68
N ILE A 331 -12.06 -13.55 -1.53
CA ILE A 331 -10.90 -14.38 -1.22
C ILE A 331 -9.63 -13.57 -1.43
N PHE A 332 -8.64 -13.75 -0.56
CA PHE A 332 -7.34 -13.08 -0.60
C PHE A 332 -6.23 -14.14 -0.65
N ALA A 333 -5.30 -14.02 -1.59
CA ALA A 333 -4.22 -14.98 -1.77
C ALA A 333 -3.21 -14.93 -0.62
N LYS A 334 -2.78 -16.11 -0.16
CA LYS A 334 -1.77 -16.27 0.89
C LYS A 334 -0.35 -16.07 0.34
N GLY A 335 0.51 -15.37 1.08
CA GLY A 335 1.96 -15.36 0.82
C GLY A 335 2.27 -14.86 -0.58
N ASP A 336 3.00 -15.62 -1.40
CA ASP A 336 3.36 -15.26 -2.79
C ASP A 336 2.44 -15.89 -3.86
N LEU A 337 1.26 -16.37 -3.46
CA LEU A 337 0.30 -17.01 -4.36
C LEU A 337 -0.42 -16.01 -5.27
N PHE A 338 -0.78 -16.40 -6.49
CA PHE A 338 -1.65 -15.59 -7.35
C PHE A 338 -2.70 -16.45 -8.04
N PHE A 339 -3.87 -15.88 -8.25
CA PHE A 339 -5.00 -16.55 -8.87
C PHE A 339 -4.85 -16.66 -10.37
N ALA A 340 -4.95 -17.89 -10.89
CA ALA A 340 -4.94 -18.19 -12.31
C ALA A 340 -6.19 -19.01 -12.68
N TYR A 341 -6.88 -18.57 -13.75
CA TYR A 341 -8.03 -19.29 -14.27
C TYR A 341 -7.59 -20.59 -14.98
N PRO A 342 -8.36 -21.69 -14.89
CA PRO A 342 -8.04 -22.93 -15.58
C PRO A 342 -7.94 -22.79 -17.10
N ASN A 343 -8.75 -21.90 -17.69
CA ASN A 343 -8.69 -21.60 -19.11
C ASN A 343 -7.39 -20.85 -19.43
N ASN A 344 -6.60 -21.39 -20.35
CA ASN A 344 -5.26 -20.86 -20.69
C ASN A 344 -4.30 -20.78 -19.48
N TYR A 345 -4.46 -21.66 -18.49
CA TYR A 345 -3.70 -21.64 -17.23
C TYR A 345 -2.19 -21.45 -17.44
N ASN A 346 -1.55 -22.27 -18.30
CA ASN A 346 -0.10 -22.19 -18.52
C ASN A 346 0.36 -20.83 -19.06
N HIS A 347 -0.44 -20.21 -19.93
CA HIS A 347 -0.15 -18.87 -20.45
C HIS A 347 -0.22 -17.82 -19.33
N TYR A 348 -1.30 -17.83 -18.54
CA TYR A 348 -1.46 -16.95 -17.37
C TYR A 348 -0.32 -17.11 -16.36
N VAL A 349 0.04 -18.36 -16.04
CA VAL A 349 1.13 -18.64 -15.10
C VAL A 349 2.46 -18.12 -15.61
N SER A 350 2.79 -18.37 -16.88
CA SER A 350 4.03 -17.85 -17.48
C SER A 350 4.07 -16.33 -17.51
N TYR A 351 2.92 -15.70 -17.74
CA TYR A 351 2.83 -14.24 -17.87
C TYR A 351 2.91 -13.52 -16.51
N PHE A 352 2.35 -14.07 -15.43
CA PHE A 352 2.30 -13.39 -14.13
C PHE A 352 3.30 -13.89 -13.09
N ARG A 353 3.90 -15.08 -13.26
CA ARG A 353 4.99 -15.51 -12.39
C ARG A 353 6.15 -14.51 -12.43
N ASN A 354 6.74 -14.28 -11.27
CA ASN A 354 7.82 -13.32 -11.01
C ASN A 354 7.42 -11.88 -11.36
N THR A 355 6.17 -11.51 -11.07
CA THR A 355 5.71 -10.12 -11.16
C THR A 355 5.33 -9.60 -9.78
N TYR A 356 5.44 -8.29 -9.57
CA TYR A 356 4.97 -7.65 -8.36
C TYR A 356 3.46 -7.45 -8.43
N GLN A 357 2.75 -8.04 -7.48
CA GLN A 357 1.30 -7.94 -7.37
C GLN A 357 0.91 -7.54 -5.95
N HIS A 358 -0.33 -7.06 -5.83
CA HIS A 358 -0.90 -6.63 -4.56
C HIS A 358 -2.39 -7.00 -4.47
N GLY A 359 -2.94 -7.06 -3.26
CA GLY A 359 -4.34 -7.38 -2.98
C GLY A 359 -4.53 -8.57 -2.05
N GLY A 360 -3.46 -9.29 -1.73
CA GLY A 360 -3.46 -10.50 -0.90
C GLY A 360 -3.04 -10.23 0.54
N VAL A 361 -2.54 -11.27 1.18
CA VAL A 361 -2.04 -11.24 2.56
C VAL A 361 -0.58 -11.68 2.58
N SER A 362 0.31 -10.70 2.75
CA SER A 362 1.72 -10.88 3.04
C SER A 362 2.23 -9.75 3.95
N LEU A 363 3.38 -9.95 4.60
CA LEU A 363 4.02 -8.92 5.41
C LEU A 363 4.28 -7.65 4.58
N GLU A 364 4.78 -7.84 3.37
CA GLU A 364 5.13 -6.78 2.42
C GLU A 364 3.93 -5.99 1.93
N GLU A 365 2.77 -6.62 1.76
CA GLU A 365 1.54 -5.95 1.34
C GLU A 365 0.83 -5.23 2.49
N VAL A 366 0.85 -5.80 3.70
CA VAL A 366 0.01 -5.37 4.83
C VAL A 366 0.73 -4.43 5.79
N ILE A 367 2.02 -4.64 6.09
CA ILE A 367 2.75 -3.83 7.07
C ILE A 367 3.43 -2.65 6.37
N ILE A 368 2.91 -1.44 6.64
CA ILE A 368 3.20 -0.26 5.84
C ILE A 368 4.01 0.80 6.60
N PRO A 369 5.07 1.39 5.99
CA PRO A 369 5.81 2.49 6.60
C PRO A 369 4.98 3.76 6.79
N PHE A 370 5.09 4.37 7.98
CA PHE A 370 4.60 5.72 8.30
C PHE A 370 5.72 6.53 8.97
N ILE A 371 6.15 7.60 8.31
CA ILE A 371 7.33 8.38 8.73
C ILE A 371 6.96 9.85 8.87
N VAL A 372 7.41 10.45 9.97
CA VAL A 372 7.35 11.89 10.20
C VAL A 372 8.76 12.46 10.13
N LEU A 373 8.92 13.50 9.31
CA LEU A 373 10.19 14.12 8.95
C LEU A 373 10.11 15.63 9.21
N ASN A 374 11.07 16.16 9.95
CA ASN A 374 11.24 17.60 10.13
C ASN A 374 12.39 18.13 9.25
N PRO A 375 12.24 19.32 8.64
CA PRO A 375 13.29 19.90 7.81
C PRO A 375 14.56 20.13 8.66
N ARG A 376 15.74 19.87 8.08
CA ARG A 376 17.03 20.18 8.71
C ARG A 376 17.40 21.64 8.60
#